data_AF-A0AB34IUP6-F1
#
_entry.id   AF-A0AB34IUP6-F1
#
_cell.length_a   1.000
_cell.length_b   1.000
_cell.length_c   1.000
_cell.angle_alpha   90.00
_cell.angle_beta   90.00
_cell.angle_gamma   90.00
#
_symmetry.space_group_name_H-M   'P 1'
#
loop_
_entity.id
_entity.type
_entity.pdbx_description
1 polymer ?
#
loop_
_entity_poly.entity_id
_entity_poly.type
_entity_poly.pdbx_seq_one_letter_code
_entity_poly.pdbx_strand_id
1 'polypeptide(L)'
;MAASDPVPTSGDPKAERRDFAHLLSIGHQEIDRITDEVEQIYQSQPTEWLQVEAVGQMIINVQGWYEDYDEFEDAVGGSFPDFLRALPHIEVSTDDRGVAVFKVLPPDPDASPTVYTLNVTKREDLWRVLYKSADASVRFPAIDFEIGADQKRRIDTVYNHITNAVWNLSSHLRGRQGNVASDTVSSITETIDKLNAMLDIEEPFTIIVDDPTGVSMFKPSDGVEIVTL
;
A
#
# COMPACT_ATOMS: atom_id res chain seq x y z
N MET A 1 -16.25 -8.63 -44.13
CA MET A 1 -16.05 -9.50 -42.95
C MET A 1 -14.85 -8.95 -42.21
N ALA A 2 -15.08 -8.10 -41.21
CA ALA A 2 -14.01 -7.63 -40.35
C ALA A 2 -13.69 -8.76 -39.36
N ALA A 3 -12.42 -9.12 -39.26
CA ALA A 3 -11.95 -10.07 -38.27
C ALA A 3 -12.15 -9.45 -36.88
N SER A 4 -12.88 -10.14 -36.01
CA SER A 4 -13.02 -9.79 -34.61
C SER A 4 -11.73 -10.17 -33.89
N ASP A 5 -11.07 -9.19 -33.27
CA ASP A 5 -9.96 -9.44 -32.37
C ASP A 5 -10.43 -10.29 -31.18
N PRO A 6 -9.60 -11.23 -30.69
CA PRO A 6 -9.99 -12.09 -29.59
C PRO A 6 -10.10 -11.30 -28.28
N VAL A 7 -11.18 -11.55 -27.55
CA VAL A 7 -11.37 -11.07 -26.17
C VAL A 7 -10.23 -11.63 -25.31
N PRO A 8 -9.52 -10.80 -24.52
CA PRO A 8 -8.45 -11.30 -23.67
C PRO A 8 -9.04 -12.17 -22.56
N THR A 9 -8.64 -13.44 -22.55
CA THR A 9 -8.89 -14.37 -21.45
C THR A 9 -8.05 -13.98 -20.24
N SER A 10 -8.65 -14.08 -19.05
CA SER A 10 -8.04 -13.89 -17.73
C SER A 10 -6.60 -14.42 -17.61
N GLY A 11 -5.72 -13.60 -17.02
CA GLY A 11 -4.49 -14.07 -16.37
C GLY A 11 -3.20 -13.89 -17.15
N ASP A 12 -2.83 -12.64 -17.49
CA ASP A 12 -1.41 -12.32 -17.73
C ASP A 12 -0.83 -11.58 -16.51
N PRO A 13 -0.12 -12.28 -15.60
CA PRO A 13 0.41 -11.68 -14.37
C PRO A 13 1.45 -10.58 -14.62
N LYS A 14 1.96 -10.44 -15.84
CA LYS A 14 2.82 -9.30 -16.23
C LYS A 14 2.04 -8.04 -16.58
N ALA A 15 0.79 -8.17 -17.04
CA ALA A 15 -0.09 -7.03 -17.30
C ALA A 15 -0.62 -6.46 -15.97
N GLU A 16 -1.09 -7.34 -15.06
CA GLU A 16 -1.47 -6.97 -13.70
C GLU A 16 -0.33 -6.26 -12.95
N ARG A 17 0.92 -6.76 -13.07
CA ARG A 17 2.09 -6.13 -12.43
C ARG A 17 2.48 -4.74 -12.98
N ARG A 18 2.06 -4.38 -14.21
CA ARG A 18 2.35 -3.06 -14.79
C ARG A 18 1.29 -2.02 -14.44
N ASP A 19 0.06 -2.43 -14.15
CA ASP A 19 -1.03 -1.56 -13.69
C ASP A 19 -0.85 -1.08 -12.25
N PHE A 20 -0.42 -1.99 -11.35
CA PHE A 20 -0.34 -1.72 -9.90
C PHE A 20 0.60 -0.57 -9.50
N ALA A 21 1.68 -0.36 -10.25
CA ALA A 21 2.63 0.72 -9.99
C ALA A 21 2.09 2.11 -10.38
N HIS A 22 1.21 2.18 -11.38
CA HIS A 22 0.57 3.42 -11.79
C HIS A 22 -0.59 3.81 -10.84
N LEU A 23 -1.35 2.82 -10.36
CA LEU A 23 -2.47 2.96 -9.41
C LEU A 23 -2.07 3.63 -8.07
N LEU A 24 -0.80 3.57 -7.66
CA LEU A 24 -0.34 4.11 -6.37
C LEU A 24 0.72 5.22 -6.49
N SER A 25 0.91 5.74 -7.71
CA SER A 25 1.66 6.98 -7.96
C SER A 25 0.90 8.25 -7.55
N ILE A 26 -0.34 8.06 -7.09
CA ILE A 26 -1.31 9.07 -6.65
C ILE A 26 -0.92 9.63 -5.28
N GLY A 27 -1.42 10.81 -4.93
CA GLY A 27 -1.23 11.40 -3.61
C GLY A 27 -1.66 10.44 -2.50
N HIS A 28 -0.73 10.05 -1.62
CA HIS A 28 -0.96 9.10 -0.51
C HIS A 28 -2.14 9.48 0.39
N GLN A 29 -2.48 10.77 0.43
CA GLN A 29 -3.64 11.27 1.18
C GLN A 29 -4.98 10.83 0.60
N GLU A 30 -5.07 10.63 -0.72
CA GLU A 30 -6.28 10.19 -1.40
C GLU A 30 -6.48 8.70 -1.17
N ILE A 31 -5.43 7.88 -1.31
CA ILE A 31 -5.49 6.44 -1.04
C ILE A 31 -5.92 6.16 0.40
N ASP A 32 -5.28 6.79 1.39
CA ASP A 32 -5.64 6.63 2.80
C ASP A 32 -7.12 7.01 3.02
N ARG A 33 -7.56 8.14 2.45
CA ARG A 33 -8.92 8.67 2.62
C ARG A 33 -9.98 7.76 1.97
N ILE A 34 -9.76 7.33 0.73
CA ILE A 34 -10.68 6.44 0.00
C ILE A 34 -10.74 5.10 0.71
N THR A 35 -9.61 4.56 1.16
CA THR A 35 -9.59 3.27 1.87
C THR A 35 -10.35 3.34 3.19
N ASP A 36 -10.15 4.40 3.98
CA ASP A 36 -10.88 4.60 5.24
C ASP A 36 -12.39 4.75 4.99
N GLU A 37 -12.80 5.44 3.92
CA GLU A 37 -14.21 5.57 3.55
C GLU A 37 -14.82 4.23 3.11
N VAL A 38 -14.11 3.44 2.30
CA VAL A 38 -14.54 2.09 1.91
C VAL A 38 -14.76 1.21 3.13
N GLU A 39 -13.85 1.25 4.11
CA GLU A 39 -13.97 0.49 5.36
C GLU A 39 -15.14 0.98 6.21
N GLN A 40 -15.35 2.29 6.32
CA GLN A 40 -16.46 2.87 7.06
C GLN A 40 -17.81 2.49 6.44
N ILE A 41 -17.93 2.58 5.11
CA ILE A 41 -19.11 2.13 4.38
C ILE A 41 -19.32 0.64 4.65
N TYR A 42 -18.28 -0.19 4.51
CA TYR A 42 -18.36 -1.63 4.74
C TYR A 42 -18.88 -1.98 6.15
N GLN A 43 -18.33 -1.35 7.18
CA GLN A 43 -18.76 -1.56 8.58
C GLN A 43 -20.20 -1.12 8.85
N SER A 44 -20.74 -0.18 8.06
CA SER A 44 -22.13 0.29 8.19
C SER A 44 -23.15 -0.66 7.56
N GLN A 45 -22.70 -1.57 6.68
CA GLN A 45 -23.60 -2.47 5.95
C GLN A 45 -23.79 -3.80 6.70
N PRO A 46 -24.99 -4.41 6.64
CA PRO A 46 -25.27 -5.68 7.31
C PRO A 46 -24.78 -6.91 6.54
N THR A 47 -24.32 -6.74 5.30
CA THR A 47 -23.96 -7.82 4.37
C THR A 47 -22.45 -7.99 4.26
N GLU A 48 -22.00 -9.24 4.19
CA GLU A 48 -20.57 -9.58 4.04
C GLU A 48 -20.00 -9.17 2.67
N TRP A 49 -20.78 -9.25 1.59
CA TRP A 49 -20.33 -8.86 0.25
C TRP A 49 -21.07 -7.63 -0.22
N LEU A 50 -20.33 -6.59 -0.61
CA LEU A 50 -20.87 -5.35 -1.16
C LEU A 50 -20.58 -5.25 -2.65
N GLN A 51 -21.54 -4.72 -3.41
CA GLN A 51 -21.34 -4.44 -4.83
C GLN A 51 -20.38 -3.25 -4.99
N VAL A 52 -19.34 -3.45 -5.80
CA VAL A 52 -18.26 -2.46 -5.98
C VAL A 52 -18.81 -1.15 -6.53
N GLU A 53 -19.60 -1.22 -7.62
CA GLU A 53 -20.21 -0.05 -8.25
C GLU A 53 -21.10 0.74 -7.28
N ALA A 54 -21.91 0.03 -6.47
CA ALA A 54 -22.78 0.69 -5.51
C ALA A 54 -21.99 1.48 -4.45
N VAL A 55 -20.86 0.93 -3.99
CA VAL A 55 -19.98 1.63 -3.04
C VAL A 55 -19.25 2.79 -3.70
N GLY A 56 -18.76 2.64 -4.95
CA GLY A 56 -18.16 3.74 -5.70
C GLY A 56 -19.13 4.92 -5.84
N GLN A 57 -20.39 4.64 -6.20
CA GLN A 57 -21.45 5.65 -6.26
C GLN A 57 -21.74 6.28 -4.89
N MET A 58 -21.68 5.52 -3.80
CA MET A 58 -21.84 6.09 -2.44
C MET A 58 -20.70 7.08 -2.13
N ILE A 59 -19.45 6.74 -2.43
CA ILE A 59 -18.28 7.60 -2.18
C ILE A 59 -18.44 8.93 -2.92
N ILE A 60 -18.76 8.88 -4.22
CA ILE A 60 -18.95 10.07 -5.06
C ILE A 60 -20.08 10.96 -4.49
N ASN A 61 -21.24 10.37 -4.20
CA ASN A 61 -22.44 11.12 -3.82
C ASN A 61 -22.44 11.63 -2.37
N VAL A 62 -21.82 10.90 -1.43
CA VAL A 62 -21.87 11.24 0.00
C VAL A 62 -20.80 12.27 0.34
N GLN A 63 -19.63 12.14 -0.25
CA GLN A 63 -18.47 12.95 0.12
C GLN A 63 -18.28 14.19 -0.77
N GLY A 64 -18.76 14.14 -2.02
CA GLY A 64 -18.58 15.22 -2.98
C GLY A 64 -17.12 15.52 -3.29
N TRP A 65 -16.24 14.52 -3.14
CA TRP A 65 -14.81 14.63 -3.46
C TRP A 65 -14.55 14.55 -4.96
N TYR A 66 -15.50 13.96 -5.71
CA TYR A 66 -15.42 13.70 -7.14
C TYR A 66 -16.74 14.12 -7.79
N GLU A 67 -16.68 14.72 -8.97
CA GLU A 67 -17.83 15.18 -9.75
C GLU A 67 -18.53 14.00 -10.46
N ASP A 68 -17.75 13.02 -10.92
CA ASP A 68 -18.23 11.82 -11.59
C ASP A 68 -17.32 10.61 -11.34
N TYR A 69 -17.68 9.48 -11.96
CA TYR A 69 -16.95 8.22 -11.79
C TYR A 69 -15.60 8.21 -12.53
N ASP A 70 -15.49 8.98 -13.62
CA ASP A 70 -14.24 9.06 -14.39
C ASP A 70 -13.18 9.81 -13.56
N GLU A 71 -13.56 10.92 -12.90
CA GLU A 71 -12.67 11.62 -11.95
C GLU A 71 -12.28 10.74 -10.76
N PHE A 72 -13.22 9.92 -10.26
CA PHE A 72 -12.93 8.97 -9.19
C PHE A 72 -11.94 7.88 -9.63
N GLU A 73 -12.12 7.30 -10.82
CA GLU A 73 -11.20 6.30 -11.38
C GLU A 73 -9.81 6.90 -11.66
N ASP A 74 -9.74 8.13 -12.18
CA ASP A 74 -8.49 8.86 -12.31
C ASP A 74 -7.80 9.06 -10.94
N ALA A 75 -8.58 9.38 -9.90
CA ALA A 75 -8.09 9.56 -8.53
C ALA A 75 -7.68 8.26 -7.82
N VAL A 76 -8.13 7.08 -8.28
CA VAL A 76 -7.60 5.78 -7.82
C VAL A 76 -6.62 5.16 -8.82
N GLY A 77 -6.39 5.82 -9.96
CA GLY A 77 -5.37 5.53 -10.96
C GLY A 77 -5.75 4.41 -11.93
N GLY A 78 -7.03 4.11 -12.04
CA GLY A 78 -7.59 3.01 -12.83
C GLY A 78 -8.97 2.61 -12.32
N SER A 79 -9.39 1.38 -12.61
CA SER A 79 -10.75 0.97 -12.24
C SER A 79 -10.90 0.79 -10.73
N PHE A 80 -12.06 1.16 -10.17
CA PHE A 80 -12.31 0.96 -8.74
C PHE A 80 -12.19 -0.52 -8.28
N PRO A 81 -12.66 -1.52 -9.04
CA PRO A 81 -12.37 -2.93 -8.74
C PRO A 81 -10.88 -3.25 -8.66
N ASP A 82 -10.04 -2.68 -9.52
CA ASP A 82 -8.60 -2.93 -9.52
C ASP A 82 -7.90 -2.26 -8.35
N PHE A 83 -8.33 -1.05 -7.98
CA PHE A 83 -7.93 -0.39 -6.74
C PHE A 83 -8.24 -1.26 -5.51
N LEU A 84 -9.47 -1.76 -5.40
CA LEU A 84 -9.85 -2.66 -4.30
C LEU A 84 -9.03 -3.96 -4.30
N ARG A 85 -8.74 -4.51 -5.48
CA ARG A 85 -7.83 -5.66 -5.62
C ARG A 85 -6.40 -5.32 -5.22
N ALA A 86 -5.97 -4.07 -5.21
CA ALA A 86 -4.64 -3.71 -4.76
C ALA A 86 -4.48 -3.72 -3.23
N LEU A 87 -5.58 -3.54 -2.49
CA LEU A 87 -5.57 -3.49 -1.04
C LEU A 87 -5.37 -4.90 -0.44
N PRO A 88 -4.42 -5.09 0.50
CA PRO A 88 -4.10 -6.43 1.03
C PRO A 88 -5.25 -7.13 1.77
N HIS A 89 -6.03 -6.36 2.51
CA HIS A 89 -7.13 -6.83 3.36
C HIS A 89 -8.50 -6.82 2.65
N ILE A 90 -8.54 -6.61 1.33
CA ILE A 90 -9.77 -6.65 0.55
C ILE A 90 -9.75 -7.82 -0.43
N GLU A 91 -10.84 -8.59 -0.41
CA GLU A 91 -11.11 -9.65 -1.38
C GLU A 91 -12.17 -9.16 -2.38
N VAL A 92 -11.86 -9.23 -3.67
CA VAL A 92 -12.78 -8.88 -4.76
C VAL A 92 -13.14 -10.14 -5.52
N SER A 93 -14.43 -10.33 -5.80
CA SER A 93 -14.99 -11.47 -6.49
C SER A 93 -16.10 -11.03 -7.46
N THR A 94 -16.79 -12.00 -8.04
CA THR A 94 -17.94 -11.77 -8.93
C THR A 94 -19.11 -12.59 -8.43
N ASP A 95 -20.28 -11.97 -8.29
CA ASP A 95 -21.50 -12.64 -7.86
C ASP A 95 -22.11 -13.52 -8.98
N ASP A 96 -23.21 -14.21 -8.66
CA ASP A 96 -23.93 -15.10 -9.56
C ASP A 96 -24.52 -14.39 -10.81
N ARG A 97 -24.58 -13.05 -10.79
CA ARG A 97 -25.08 -12.21 -11.88
C ARG A 97 -23.93 -11.61 -12.72
N GLY A 98 -22.68 -11.92 -12.40
CA GLY A 98 -21.53 -11.36 -13.10
C GLY A 98 -21.13 -9.96 -12.59
N VAL A 99 -21.62 -9.54 -11.43
CA VAL A 99 -21.36 -8.19 -10.87
C VAL A 99 -20.17 -8.26 -9.91
N ALA A 100 -19.26 -7.28 -10.00
CA ALA A 100 -18.12 -7.17 -9.10
C ALA A 100 -18.59 -6.88 -7.66
N VAL A 101 -18.11 -7.70 -6.72
CA VAL A 101 -18.39 -7.57 -5.28
C VAL A 101 -17.08 -7.63 -4.50
N PHE A 102 -17.05 -7.02 -3.32
CA PHE A 102 -15.91 -7.10 -2.42
C PHE A 102 -16.33 -7.36 -0.98
N LYS A 103 -15.38 -7.87 -0.19
CA LYS A 103 -15.47 -7.94 1.26
C LYS A 103 -14.17 -7.47 1.90
N VAL A 104 -14.26 -6.82 3.05
CA VAL A 104 -13.11 -6.46 3.87
C VAL A 104 -12.83 -7.61 4.83
N LEU A 105 -11.60 -8.11 4.82
CA LEU A 105 -11.14 -9.18 5.70
C LEU A 105 -10.77 -8.57 7.06
N PRO A 106 -11.47 -8.94 8.16
CA PRO A 106 -11.06 -8.49 9.48
C PRO A 106 -9.71 -9.11 9.86
N PRO A 107 -8.90 -8.42 10.68
CA PRO A 107 -7.69 -9.02 11.23
C PRO A 107 -8.05 -10.26 12.06
N ASP A 108 -7.22 -11.30 11.97
CA ASP A 108 -7.37 -12.50 12.79
C ASP A 108 -7.06 -12.15 14.27
N PRO A 109 -8.03 -12.25 15.19
CA PRO A 109 -7.81 -11.91 16.60
C PRO A 109 -6.80 -12.85 17.30
N ASP A 110 -6.58 -14.04 16.74
CA ASP A 110 -5.65 -15.04 17.26
C ASP A 110 -4.32 -15.07 16.48
N ALA A 111 -4.09 -14.06 15.63
CA ALA A 111 -2.86 -13.92 14.87
C ALA A 111 -1.64 -13.90 15.81
N SER A 112 -0.64 -14.70 15.45
CA SER A 112 0.60 -14.78 16.19
C SER A 112 1.61 -13.74 15.68
N PRO A 113 2.50 -13.24 16.55
CA PRO A 113 3.55 -12.31 16.14
C PRO A 113 4.32 -12.87 14.94
N THR A 114 4.52 -12.05 13.92
CA THR A 114 5.03 -12.51 12.63
C THR A 114 6.07 -11.54 12.08
N VAL A 115 7.15 -12.10 11.53
CA VAL A 115 8.20 -11.35 10.83
C VAL A 115 8.07 -11.63 9.33
N TYR A 116 7.94 -10.56 8.55
CA TYR A 116 7.89 -10.60 7.10
C TYR A 116 9.21 -10.08 6.54
N THR A 117 9.84 -10.83 5.63
CA THR A 117 11.10 -10.44 4.98
C THR A 117 10.90 -10.37 3.46
N LEU A 118 11.15 -9.20 2.89
CA LEU A 118 11.09 -8.95 1.45
C LEU A 118 12.48 -8.58 0.94
N ASN A 119 12.97 -9.30 -0.07
CA ASN A 119 14.18 -8.94 -0.81
C ASN A 119 13.80 -8.09 -2.03
N VAL A 120 14.15 -6.81 -1.99
CA VAL A 120 13.91 -5.85 -3.07
C VAL A 120 15.06 -5.95 -4.08
N THR A 121 14.75 -6.47 -5.27
CA THR A 121 15.77 -6.75 -6.30
C THR A 121 15.48 -6.06 -7.64
N LYS A 122 14.26 -5.56 -7.82
CA LYS A 122 13.77 -4.93 -9.05
C LYS A 122 12.76 -3.83 -8.70
N ARG A 123 12.54 -2.90 -9.63
CA ARG A 123 11.66 -1.74 -9.40
C ARG A 123 10.23 -2.13 -9.03
N GLU A 124 9.73 -3.23 -9.55
CA GLU A 124 8.39 -3.73 -9.24
C GLU A 124 8.21 -4.10 -7.76
N ASP A 125 9.29 -4.45 -7.04
CA ASP A 125 9.19 -4.76 -5.61
C ASP A 125 8.94 -3.51 -4.76
N LEU A 126 9.39 -2.33 -5.20
CA LEU A 126 9.11 -1.05 -4.54
C LEU A 126 7.63 -0.66 -4.64
N TRP A 127 6.91 -1.18 -5.64
CA TRP A 127 5.49 -0.91 -5.85
C TRP A 127 4.57 -1.92 -5.16
N ARG A 128 5.11 -2.85 -4.36
CA ARG A 128 4.30 -3.72 -3.51
C ARG A 128 3.62 -2.88 -2.44
N VAL A 129 2.33 -3.14 -2.23
CA VAL A 129 1.53 -2.55 -1.15
C VAL A 129 1.86 -3.26 0.14
N LEU A 130 2.25 -2.49 1.15
CA LEU A 130 2.39 -2.95 2.51
C LEU A 130 1.20 -2.39 3.31
N TYR A 131 0.34 -3.28 3.77
CA TYR A 131 -0.49 -3.02 4.94
C TYR A 131 0.44 -3.16 6.15
N LYS A 132 0.85 -2.04 6.74
CA LYS A 132 1.61 -2.00 7.98
C LYS A 132 0.64 -1.86 9.15
N SER A 133 0.65 -2.81 10.07
CA SER A 133 -0.13 -2.72 11.31
C SER A 133 0.34 -1.55 12.20
N ALA A 134 -0.51 -1.13 13.13
CA ALA A 134 -0.24 0.00 14.03
C ALA A 134 0.98 -0.23 14.93
N ASP A 135 1.21 -1.48 15.34
CA ASP A 135 2.28 -1.88 16.25
C ASP A 135 3.51 -2.47 15.53
N ALA A 136 3.45 -2.66 14.22
CA ALA A 136 4.59 -3.15 13.45
C ALA A 136 5.71 -2.11 13.33
N SER A 137 6.93 -2.57 13.15
CA SER A 137 8.05 -1.75 12.69
C SER A 137 8.64 -2.25 11.37
N VAL A 138 9.25 -1.35 10.60
CA VAL A 138 9.87 -1.66 9.31
C VAL A 138 11.36 -1.38 9.40
N ARG A 139 12.20 -2.40 9.22
CA ARG A 139 13.65 -2.34 9.32
C ARG A 139 14.32 -2.48 7.97
N PHE A 140 15.42 -1.75 7.80
CA PHE A 140 16.31 -1.77 6.66
C PHE A 140 17.73 -2.13 7.15
N PRO A 141 18.04 -3.44 7.30
CA PRO A 141 19.27 -3.88 7.97
C PRO A 141 20.55 -3.37 7.30
N ALA A 142 20.55 -3.19 5.98
CA ALA A 142 21.71 -2.72 5.21
C ALA A 142 22.21 -1.33 5.64
N ILE A 143 21.34 -0.51 6.25
CA ILE A 143 21.66 0.86 6.63
C ILE A 143 21.42 1.13 8.13
N ASP A 144 21.15 0.08 8.91
CA ASP A 144 20.82 0.14 10.34
C ASP A 144 19.70 1.17 10.64
N PHE A 145 18.64 1.15 9.82
CA PHE A 145 17.51 2.08 9.92
C PHE A 145 16.21 1.36 10.22
N GLU A 146 15.35 2.01 11.01
CA GLU A 146 14.04 1.51 11.39
C GLU A 146 12.99 2.62 11.36
N ILE A 147 11.84 2.30 10.76
CA ILE A 147 10.59 3.03 10.92
C ILE A 147 9.82 2.34 12.06
N GLY A 148 9.86 2.95 13.24
CA GLY A 148 9.20 2.41 14.43
C GLY A 148 7.67 2.41 14.33
N ALA A 149 7.03 1.70 15.27
CA ALA A 149 5.58 1.76 15.44
C ALA A 149 5.13 3.18 15.78
N ASP A 150 4.08 3.65 15.11
CA ASP A 150 3.49 5.00 15.27
C ASP A 150 2.02 4.93 15.72
N GLN A 151 1.54 3.75 16.13
CA GLN A 151 0.16 3.50 16.57
C GLN A 151 -0.88 3.82 15.49
N LYS A 152 -0.47 3.88 14.21
CA LYS A 152 -1.35 4.11 13.08
C LYS A 152 -1.14 3.03 12.01
N ARG A 153 -2.23 2.37 11.61
CA ARG A 153 -2.26 1.53 10.40
C ARG A 153 -1.91 2.39 9.19
N ARG A 154 -1.04 1.89 8.31
CA ARG A 154 -0.72 2.53 7.03
C ARG A 154 -0.80 1.51 5.91
N ILE A 155 -1.44 1.87 4.80
CA ILE A 155 -1.50 1.05 3.60
C ILE A 155 -0.88 1.86 2.48
N ASP A 156 0.33 1.52 2.10
CA ASP A 156 1.05 2.26 1.08
C ASP A 156 2.06 1.37 0.37
N THR A 157 2.69 1.87 -0.68
CA THR A 157 3.76 1.13 -1.35
C THR A 157 5.04 1.13 -0.53
N VAL A 158 5.88 0.11 -0.73
CA VAL A 158 7.24 0.08 -0.17
C VAL A 158 8.01 1.36 -0.51
N TYR A 159 7.91 1.83 -1.75
CA TYR A 159 8.48 3.11 -2.20
C TYR A 159 8.03 4.26 -1.29
N ASN A 160 6.73 4.35 -1.03
CA ASN A 160 6.14 5.45 -0.26
C ASN A 160 6.48 5.36 1.23
N HIS A 161 6.65 4.16 1.80
CA HIS A 161 7.19 4.02 3.15
C HIS A 161 8.60 4.61 3.26
N ILE A 162 9.45 4.38 2.26
CA ILE A 162 10.82 4.92 2.22
C ILE A 162 10.81 6.44 1.98
N THR A 163 10.04 6.95 1.02
CA THR A 163 9.98 8.40 0.75
C THR A 163 9.38 9.17 1.93
N ASN A 164 8.38 8.61 2.63
CA ASN A 164 7.84 9.20 3.85
C ASN A 164 8.90 9.26 4.96
N ALA A 165 9.75 8.23 5.11
CA ALA A 165 10.87 8.27 6.04
C ALA A 165 11.89 9.37 5.67
N VAL A 166 12.25 9.49 4.39
CA VAL A 166 13.10 10.58 3.87
C VAL A 166 12.50 11.95 4.18
N TRP A 167 11.21 12.14 3.94
CA TRP A 167 10.52 13.39 4.20
C TRP A 167 10.50 13.73 5.70
N ASN A 168 10.23 12.76 6.56
CA ASN A 168 10.21 12.92 8.02
C ASN A 168 11.59 13.35 8.55
N LEU A 169 12.66 12.67 8.12
CA LEU A 169 14.04 13.01 8.49
C LEU A 169 14.44 14.41 7.99
N SER A 170 14.07 14.74 6.75
CA SER A 170 14.34 16.06 6.16
C SER A 170 13.60 17.18 6.90
N SER A 171 12.33 16.95 7.24
CA SER A 171 11.51 17.89 8.04
C SER A 171 12.09 18.09 9.43
N HIS A 172 12.62 17.03 10.05
CA HIS A 172 13.29 17.11 11.35
C HIS A 172 14.50 18.04 11.34
N LEU A 173 15.34 17.98 10.29
CA LEU A 173 16.47 18.88 10.13
C LEU A 173 16.02 20.33 9.91
N ARG A 174 15.00 20.57 9.08
CA ARG A 174 14.46 21.92 8.84
C ARG A 174 13.83 22.54 10.08
N GLY A 175 13.08 21.76 10.86
CA GLY A 175 12.35 22.25 12.04
C GLY A 175 13.24 22.60 13.23
N ARG A 176 14.54 22.25 13.19
CA ARG A 176 15.49 22.42 14.31
C ARG A 176 16.70 23.28 13.95
N GLN A 177 16.58 24.15 12.95
CA GLN A 177 17.66 25.03 12.50
C GLN A 177 18.39 25.71 13.68
N GLY A 178 19.66 25.34 13.88
CA GLY A 178 20.54 25.89 14.92
C GLY A 178 20.63 25.11 16.24
N ASN A 179 19.77 24.11 16.48
CA ASN A 179 19.69 23.39 17.77
C ASN A 179 20.10 21.90 17.69
N VAL A 180 20.59 21.43 16.54
CA VAL A 180 21.05 20.05 16.34
C VAL A 180 22.57 20.05 16.21
N ALA A 181 23.24 19.13 16.91
CA ALA A 181 24.69 18.97 16.80
C ALA A 181 25.10 18.59 15.37
N SER A 182 26.26 19.10 14.92
CA SER A 182 26.77 18.88 13.55
C SER A 182 26.87 17.39 13.18
N ASP A 183 27.27 16.55 14.13
CA ASP A 183 27.43 15.11 13.92
C ASP A 183 26.07 14.42 13.70
N THR A 184 25.03 14.86 14.43
CA THR A 184 23.66 14.38 14.24
C THR A 184 23.10 14.81 12.89
N VAL A 185 23.34 16.05 12.46
CA VAL A 185 22.94 16.52 11.12
C VAL A 185 23.60 15.68 10.03
N SER A 186 24.89 15.40 10.17
CA SER A 186 25.65 14.58 9.21
C SER A 186 25.10 13.15 9.13
N SER A 187 24.83 12.53 10.28
CA SER A 187 24.28 11.16 10.35
C SER A 187 22.88 11.06 9.74
N ILE A 188 22.00 12.03 9.98
CA ILE A 188 20.66 12.07 9.38
C ILE A 188 20.76 12.27 7.86
N THR A 189 21.64 13.15 7.41
CA THR A 189 21.85 13.42 5.98
C THR A 189 22.36 12.16 5.26
N GLU A 190 23.35 11.47 5.84
CA GLU A 190 23.86 10.20 5.29
C GLU A 190 22.76 9.12 5.23
N THR A 191 21.89 9.06 6.25
CA THR A 191 20.75 8.13 6.25
C THR A 191 19.75 8.46 5.14
N ILE A 192 19.46 9.75 4.92
CA ILE A 192 18.60 10.21 3.81
C ILE A 192 19.19 9.80 2.46
N ASP A 193 20.49 10.00 2.25
CA ASP A 193 21.16 9.64 1.00
C ASP A 193 21.08 8.12 0.74
N LYS A 194 21.30 7.30 1.78
CA LYS A 194 21.16 5.85 1.71
C LYS A 194 19.72 5.41 1.38
N LEU A 195 18.72 6.03 1.98
CA LEU A 195 17.31 5.76 1.67
C LEU A 195 16.97 6.14 0.23
N ASN A 196 17.48 7.25 -0.29
CA ASN A 196 17.29 7.62 -1.69
C ASN A 196 17.95 6.61 -2.64
N ALA A 197 19.16 6.12 -2.33
CA ALA A 197 19.83 5.08 -3.13
C ALA A 197 19.01 3.76 -3.17
N MET A 198 18.28 3.43 -2.10
CA MET A 198 17.35 2.29 -2.09
C MET A 198 16.16 2.48 -3.03
N LEU A 199 15.66 3.71 -3.22
CA LEU A 199 14.58 4.00 -4.17
C LEU A 199 15.03 3.80 -5.63
N ASP A 200 16.31 4.05 -5.91
CA ASP A 200 16.91 3.80 -7.22
C ASP A 200 17.32 2.33 -7.43
N ILE A 201 17.39 1.55 -6.34
CA ILE A 201 17.85 0.15 -6.33
C ILE A 201 19.27 0.04 -6.91
N GLU A 202 20.19 0.90 -6.45
CA GLU A 202 21.60 0.80 -6.85
C GLU A 202 22.20 -0.56 -6.45
N GLU A 203 21.78 -1.08 -5.29
CA GLU A 203 22.07 -2.43 -4.82
C GLU A 203 20.78 -3.09 -4.28
N PRO A 204 20.59 -4.42 -4.46
CA PRO A 204 19.49 -5.13 -3.82
C PRO A 204 19.56 -5.01 -2.29
N PHE A 205 18.40 -4.88 -1.65
CA PHE A 205 18.32 -4.73 -0.20
C PHE A 205 17.14 -5.51 0.38
N THR A 206 17.18 -5.70 1.69
CA THR A 206 16.14 -6.42 2.43
C THR A 206 15.33 -5.45 3.27
N ILE A 207 14.01 -5.65 3.27
CA ILE A 207 13.06 -5.00 4.16
C ILE A 207 12.51 -6.06 5.10
N ILE A 208 12.48 -5.76 6.40
CA ILE A 208 11.92 -6.64 7.42
C ILE A 208 10.79 -5.91 8.13
N VAL A 209 9.58 -6.47 8.11
CA VAL A 209 8.45 -5.98 8.90
C VAL A 209 8.31 -6.89 10.11
N ASP A 210 8.55 -6.34 11.29
CA ASP A 210 8.35 -7.01 12.57
C ASP A 210 6.97 -6.62 13.09
N ASP A 211 6.02 -7.56 13.10
CA ASP A 211 4.64 -7.29 13.49
C ASP A 211 4.21 -8.12 14.71
N PRO A 212 4.17 -7.50 15.90
CA PRO A 212 3.68 -8.14 17.12
C PRO A 212 2.25 -8.66 17.04
N THR A 213 1.43 -8.14 16.12
CA THR A 213 0.02 -8.50 15.95
C THR A 213 -0.20 -9.53 14.84
N GLY A 214 0.80 -9.76 13.98
CA GLY A 214 0.67 -10.66 12.83
C GLY A 214 -0.29 -10.20 11.71
N VAL A 215 -0.79 -8.96 11.75
CA VAL A 215 -1.83 -8.44 10.84
C VAL A 215 -1.27 -7.83 9.55
N SER A 216 0.02 -7.49 9.51
CA SER A 216 0.66 -6.84 8.36
C SER A 216 0.65 -7.75 7.13
N MET A 217 0.55 -7.15 5.95
CA MET A 217 0.42 -7.91 4.70
C MET A 217 1.13 -7.20 3.56
N PHE A 218 1.80 -7.98 2.70
CA PHE A 218 2.31 -7.50 1.42
C PHE A 218 1.38 -7.93 0.28
N LYS A 219 1.20 -7.05 -0.70
CA LYS A 219 0.50 -7.37 -1.96
C LYS A 219 1.23 -6.78 -3.17
N PRO A 220 1.63 -7.60 -4.14
CA PRO A 220 1.67 -9.06 -4.11
C PRO A 220 2.54 -9.63 -2.97
N SER A 221 2.19 -10.81 -2.46
CA SER A 221 2.92 -11.52 -1.39
C SER A 221 3.98 -12.49 -1.92
N ASP A 222 4.11 -12.67 -3.23
CA ASP A 222 5.03 -13.65 -3.80
C ASP A 222 6.49 -13.32 -3.48
N GLY A 223 7.21 -14.30 -2.93
CA GLY A 223 8.61 -14.14 -2.52
C GLY A 223 8.83 -13.40 -1.19
N VAL A 224 7.76 -13.07 -0.46
CA VAL A 224 7.86 -12.61 0.93
C VAL A 224 8.03 -13.81 1.84
N GLU A 225 9.12 -13.87 2.59
CA GLU A 225 9.35 -14.88 3.61
C GLU A 225 8.59 -14.50 4.88
N ILE A 226 7.87 -15.45 5.47
CA ILE A 226 7.01 -15.23 6.63
C ILE A 226 7.42 -16.18 7.73
N VAL A 227 7.76 -15.64 8.90
CA VAL A 227 8.14 -16.42 10.09
C VAL A 227 7.21 -16.03 11.25
N THR A 228 6.39 -16.98 11.69
CA THR A 228 5.56 -16.84 12.89
C THR A 228 6.39 -17.20 14.12
N LEU A 229 6.28 -16.39 15.19
CA LEU A 229 7.07 -16.49 16.42
C LEU A 229 6.36 -17.24 17.55
#